data_AF-A0A1J4SKT4-F1
#
_entry.id   AF-A0A1J4SKT4-F1
#
_cell.length_a   1.000
_cell.length_b   1.000
_cell.length_c   1.000
_cell.angle_alpha   90.00
_cell.angle_beta   90.00
_cell.angle_gamma   90.00
#
_symmetry.space_group_name_H-M   'P 1'
#
loop_
_entity.id
_entity.type
_entity.pdbx_description
1 polymer ?
#
loop_
_entity_poly.entity_id
_entity_poly.type
_entity_poly.pdbx_seq_one_letter_code
_entity_poly.pdbx_strand_id
1 'polypeptide(L)' 'MKNIEEGLKETMCVLAARKALKEMKEAAKDAEHICTSCGRSAAQKEALCVPEPLKDSKEHEEHKEE' A
#
# COMPACT_ATOMS: atom_id res chain seq x y z
N MET A 1 -9.76 -23.27 12.75
CA MET A 1 -9.44 -22.24 11.74
C MET A 1 -9.00 -21.02 12.53
N LYS A 2 -7.73 -20.61 12.43
CA LYS A 2 -7.19 -19.52 13.26
C LYS A 2 -7.75 -18.19 12.77
N ASN A 3 -8.34 -17.42 13.68
CA ASN A 3 -8.89 -16.09 13.46
C ASN A 3 -7.81 -15.17 12.87
N ILE A 4 -8.02 -14.70 11.63
CA ILE A 4 -7.15 -13.73 10.95
C ILE A 4 -7.86 -12.36 11.01
N GLU A 5 -8.22 -11.90 12.21
CA GLU A 5 -9.07 -10.71 12.37
C GLU A 5 -8.44 -9.55 13.15
N GLU A 6 -7.18 -9.62 13.61
CA GLU A 6 -6.62 -8.57 14.47
C GLU A 6 -5.33 -7.90 13.97
N GLY A 7 -5.12 -7.83 12.65
CA GLY A 7 -4.00 -7.02 12.16
C GLY A 7 -3.74 -7.03 10.67
N LEU A 8 -4.46 -7.85 9.91
CA LEU A 8 -4.36 -7.83 8.46
C LEU A 8 -5.15 -6.63 7.93
N LYS A 9 -4.54 -5.44 7.93
CA LYS A 9 -4.99 -4.33 7.08
C LYS A 9 -5.32 -4.91 5.70
N GLU A 10 -6.56 -4.69 5.24
CA GLU A 10 -7.08 -5.26 4.01
C GLU A 10 -6.05 -5.10 2.88
N THR A 11 -5.76 -6.19 2.16
CA THR A 11 -4.78 -6.14 1.08
C THR A 11 -5.31 -5.26 -0.06
N MET A 12 -4.42 -4.55 -0.77
CA MET A 12 -4.82 -3.70 -1.91
C MET A 12 -5.64 -4.47 -2.95
N CYS A 13 -5.36 -5.77 -3.15
CA CYS A 13 -6.14 -6.64 -4.03
C CYS A 13 -7.58 -6.86 -3.53
N VAL A 14 -7.76 -7.02 -2.22
CA VAL A 14 -9.09 -7.16 -1.60
C VAL A 14 -9.89 -5.87 -1.73
N LEU A 15 -9.25 -4.73 -1.46
CA LEU A 15 -9.86 -3.41 -1.61
C LEU A 15 -10.24 -3.13 -3.08
N ALA A 16 -9.36 -3.49 -4.02
CA ALA A 16 -9.63 -3.38 -5.46
C ALA A 16 -10.81 -4.25 -5.90
N ALA A 17 -10.88 -5.50 -5.44
CA ALA A 17 -12.01 -6.40 -5.73
C ALA A 17 -13.34 -5.84 -5.20
N ARG A 18 -13.30 -5.13 -4.07
CA ARG A 18 -14.46 -4.45 -3.46
C ARG A 18 -14.77 -3.09 -4.09
N LYS A 19 -13.96 -2.63 -5.06
CA LYS A 19 -14.04 -1.26 -5.63
C LYS A 19 -13.97 -0.16 -4.55
N ALA A 20 -13.26 -0.44 -3.46
CA ALA A 20 -13.09 0.42 -2.29
C ALA A 20 -11.98 1.47 -2.54
N LEU A 21 -12.19 2.34 -3.53
CA LEU A 21 -11.17 3.27 -4.02
C LEU A 21 -10.70 4.27 -2.95
N LYS A 22 -11.56 4.63 -2.00
CA LYS A 22 -11.23 5.58 -0.93
C LYS A 22 -10.20 4.96 0.02
N GLU A 23 -10.47 3.74 0.46
CA GLU A 23 -9.62 2.95 1.34
C GLU A 23 -8.28 2.61 0.66
N MET A 24 -8.32 2.34 -0.65
CA MET A 24 -7.10 2.18 -1.46
C MET A 24 -6.26 3.46 -1.48
N LYS A 25 -6.89 4.63 -1.65
CA LYS A 25 -6.19 5.93 -1.67
C LYS A 25 -5.53 6.23 -0.32
N GLU A 26 -6.23 5.95 0.78
CA GLU A 26 -5.69 6.11 2.13
C GLU A 26 -4.54 5.14 2.40
N ALA A 27 -4.71 3.86 2.05
CA ALA A 27 -3.67 2.85 2.23
C ALA A 27 -2.41 3.12 1.37
N ALA A 28 -2.59 3.67 0.16
CA ALA A 28 -1.49 4.03 -0.73
C ALA A 28 -0.75 5.31 -0.28
N LYS A 29 -1.47 6.28 0.32
CA LYS A 29 -0.88 7.54 0.78
C LYS A 29 0.18 7.34 1.87
N ASP A 30 -0.06 6.39 2.76
CA ASP A 30 0.83 6.10 3.89
C ASP A 30 1.82 4.96 3.60
N ALA A 31 1.90 4.48 2.35
CA ALA A 31 2.83 3.43 1.98
C ALA A 31 4.26 3.99 1.88
N GLU A 32 5.17 3.37 2.60
CA GLU A 32 6.60 3.71 2.55
C GLU A 32 7.42 2.65 1.80
N HIS A 33 6.86 1.44 1.64
CA HIS A 33 7.52 0.30 1.03
C HIS A 33 6.59 -0.40 0.03
N ILE A 34 7.19 -1.04 -0.97
CA ILE A 34 6.54 -1.91 -1.96
C ILE A 34 7.25 -3.27 -1.99
N CYS A 35 6.48 -4.35 -2.10
CA CYS A 35 7.03 -5.68 -2.31
C CYS A 35 7.36 -5.86 -3.79
N THR A 36 8.63 -6.04 -4.15
CA THR A 36 9.04 -6.24 -5.56
C THR A 36 8.59 -7.58 -6.13
N SER A 37 8.28 -8.56 -5.28
CA SER A 37 7.80 -9.87 -5.71
C SER A 37 6.30 -9.91 -6.02
N CYS A 38 5.46 -9.20 -5.25
CA CYS A 38 4.00 -9.29 -5.37
C CYS A 38 3.29 -7.94 -5.59
N GLY A 39 4.03 -6.83 -5.66
CA GLY A 39 3.51 -5.49 -5.93
C GLY A 39 2.70 -4.85 -4.79
N ARG A 40 2.61 -5.52 -3.62
CA ARG A 40 1.86 -4.99 -2.47
C ARG A 40 2.61 -3.84 -1.80
N SER A 41 1.91 -2.78 -1.42
CA SER A 41 2.48 -1.65 -0.69
C SER A 41 2.07 -1.66 0.80
N ALA A 42 2.95 -1.12 1.67
CA ALA A 42 2.70 -1.01 3.11
C ALA A 42 3.55 0.09 3.75
N ALA A 43 3.12 0.59 4.92
CA ALA A 43 3.91 1.50 5.73
C ALA A 43 5.15 0.82 6.33
N GLN A 44 5.02 -0.44 6.75
CA GLN A 44 6.07 -1.20 7.44
C GLN A 44 6.61 -2.32 6.54
N LYS A 45 7.94 -2.50 6.52
CA LYS A 45 8.62 -3.51 5.71
C LYS A 45 8.27 -4.95 6.13
N GLU A 46 7.95 -5.16 7.40
CA GLU A 46 7.63 -6.46 8.00
C GLU A 46 6.34 -7.07 7.43
N ALA A 47 5.50 -6.25 6.81
CA ALA A 47 4.25 -6.68 6.18
C ALA A 47 4.43 -7.20 4.75
N LEU A 48 5.66 -7.24 4.23
CA LEU A 48 5.97 -7.51 2.82
C LEU A 48 6.93 -8.71 2.68
N CYS A 49 6.83 -9.44 1.56
CA CYS A 49 7.69 -10.60 1.29
C CYS A 49 9.13 -10.19 0.93
N VAL A 50 9.25 -9.17 0.08
CA VAL A 50 10.52 -8.61 -0.41
C VAL A 50 10.39 -7.08 -0.43
N PRO A 51 10.46 -6.42 0.74
CA PRO A 51 10.24 -4.98 0.87
C PRO A 51 11.35 -4.18 0.22
N GLU A 52 10.98 -3.24 -0.65
CA GLU A 52 11.82 -2.15 -1.14
C GLU A 52 11.17 -0.80 -0.79
N PRO A 53 11.93 0.23 -0.46
CA PRO A 53 11.39 1.56 -0.17
C PRO A 53 10.76 2.19 -1.42
N LEU A 54 9.62 2.87 -1.24
CA LEU A 54 8.94 3.61 -2.32
C LEU A 54 9.51 5.02 -2.56
N LYS A 55 10.20 5.59 -1.57
CA LYS A 55 10.80 6.93 -1.70
C LYS A 55 12.25 6.82 -2.17
N ASP A 56 12.48 7.16 -3.44
CA ASP A 56 13.67 7.93 -3.77
C ASP A 56 13.36 9.40 -3.41
N SER A 57 14.24 10.01 -2.63
CA SER A 57 14.08 11.38 -2.16
C SER A 57 13.93 12.38 -3.32
N LYS A 58 12.75 13.03 -3.36
CA LYS A 58 12.36 14.28 -4.06
C LYS A 58 11.43 14.08 -5.27
N GLU A 59 10.48 15.01 -5.37
CA GLU A 59 9.58 15.28 -6.49
C GLU A 59 8.28 14.47 -6.56
N HIS A 60 7.37 14.76 -5.61
CA HIS A 60 5.96 14.91 -6.00
C HIS A 60 5.77 16.35 -6.45
N GLU A 61 6.10 16.61 -7.71
CA GLU A 61 5.69 17.84 -8.39
C GLU A 61 4.16 17.83 -8.48
N GLU A 62 3.57 18.89 -7.92
CA GLU A 62 2.14 19.11 -7.90
C GLU A 62 1.66 19.26 -9.35
N HIS A 63 0.93 18.27 -9.88
CA HIS A 63 0.12 18.49 -11.08
C HIS A 63 -1.01 19.47 -10.72
N LYS A 64 -0.71 20.76 -10.88
CA LYS A 64 -1.69 21.84 -10.93
C LYS A 64 -2.29 21.81 -12.35
N GLU A 65 -3.53 21.35 -12.46
CA GLU A 65 -4.31 21.57 -13.69
C GLU A 65 -4.58 23.08 -13.82
N GLU A 66 -4.13 23.68 -14.94
CA GLU A 66 -4.46 25.04 -15.39
C GLU A 66 -5.84 25.11 -16.05
#